data_AF-A0A081C330-F1
#
_entry.id   AF-A0A081C330-F1
#
_cell.length_a   1.000
_cell.length_b   1.000
_cell.length_c   1.000
_cell.angle_alpha   90.00
_cell.angle_beta   90.00
_cell.angle_gamma   90.00
#
_symmetry.space_group_name_H-M   'P 1'
#
loop_
_entity.id
_entity.type
_entity.pdbx_description
1 polymer ?
#
loop_
_entity_poly.entity_id
_entity_poly.type
_entity_poly.pdbx_seq_one_letter_code
_entity_poly.pdbx_strand_id
1 'polypeptide(L)'
;MPECMQKLPCTLCMAHSMSQTLELWGVNDPNISAQLALAHTLDLFKQEAGLDVFCTFLESGTTMAQEILRAEYQPFAFTQTPITTLLLHEYGLSTKLVAPLADIAGTQQVIVQKSSRILKPQDIQGKQIGMAQGAAVYLALKNMAKDCNIDLESVRFIDLLPHEQLEAFKTGKIDILASWEPWTTKARTMGGELYFSGIHSQVAGIEGEINWLINQSCLIVPDEQLQTHPDTVVSILKVLRKATDLINHHREKVIEPLAKFYGISKVELIIAMQKNRYSMAVNQLFRLGILGFRDFLYDTGQISSKYSEEKLYDVSLLQQLDPSIVFLESSLSQEISIIEEQGIYYRQDFILHAGRAPLKFLLADDSRFVRLSLANAIKKIGGQVVGEASTGSEAIERFAHLRTDVITMDLSMPGVSGVEAINIITQIDPTVNIIVISGIDLQEIRAELFNSGVKMFITKPFQPEQVTTILQHRIIHSQ
;
A
#
# COMPACT_ATOMS: atom_id res chain seq x y z
N MET A 1 33.68 74.43 16.29
CA MET A 1 32.61 73.97 17.21
C MET A 1 31.33 73.98 16.41
N PRO A 2 30.51 72.91 16.36
CA PRO A 2 30.30 71.88 17.39
C PRO A 2 30.55 70.41 16.96
N GLU A 3 30.62 69.57 18.00
CA GLU A 3 30.24 68.15 18.14
C GLU A 3 30.78 67.05 17.19
N CYS A 4 31.70 66.26 17.76
CA CYS A 4 32.16 64.97 17.28
C CYS A 4 31.33 63.85 17.95
N MET A 5 30.37 63.25 17.23
CA MET A 5 29.65 62.05 17.68
C MET A 5 30.46 60.80 17.33
N GLN A 6 31.13 60.22 18.34
CA GLN A 6 31.59 58.83 18.29
C GLN A 6 30.38 57.91 18.48
N LYS A 7 30.05 57.12 17.45
CA LYS A 7 29.13 55.98 17.57
C LYS A 7 29.85 54.83 18.26
N LEU A 8 29.46 54.52 19.50
CA LEU A 8 29.68 53.22 20.13
C LEU A 8 28.86 52.15 19.39
N PRO A 9 29.41 50.96 19.10
CA PRO A 9 28.62 49.86 18.58
C PRO A 9 27.75 49.30 19.71
N CYS A 10 26.43 49.48 19.58
CA CYS A 10 25.45 48.86 20.46
C CYS A 10 25.45 47.35 20.21
N THR A 11 25.79 46.58 21.23
CA THR A 11 25.71 45.13 21.33
C THR A 11 24.28 44.63 21.09
N LEU A 12 23.91 44.47 19.81
CA LEU A 12 22.66 43.88 19.35
C LEU A 12 22.86 43.20 17.99
N CYS A 13 23.95 42.45 17.85
CA CYS A 13 24.18 41.50 16.75
C CYS A 13 24.82 40.23 17.30
N MET A 14 24.26 39.66 18.37
CA MET A 14 24.45 38.26 18.77
C MET A 14 23.21 37.80 19.55
N ALA A 15 22.03 37.92 18.92
CA ALA A 15 20.88 37.16 19.38
C ALA A 15 21.08 35.71 18.90
N HIS A 16 21.16 34.81 19.87
CA HIS A 16 21.37 33.39 19.68
C HIS A 16 20.39 32.81 18.66
N SER A 17 20.88 32.03 17.70
CA SER A 17 20.06 31.00 17.05
C SER A 17 19.73 29.95 18.12
N MET A 18 18.66 30.18 18.88
CA MET A 18 18.06 29.08 19.63
C MET A 18 17.58 28.09 18.58
N SER A 19 18.25 26.94 18.51
CA SER A 19 17.79 25.76 17.79
C SER A 19 16.35 25.51 18.22
N GLN A 20 15.39 25.77 17.34
CA GLN A 20 13.99 25.46 17.60
C GLN A 20 13.88 23.93 17.66
N THR A 21 13.56 23.39 18.82
CA THR A 21 13.30 21.95 18.97
C THR A 21 12.14 21.57 18.07
N LEU A 22 12.37 20.62 17.16
CA LEU A 22 11.36 20.11 16.24
C LEU A 22 10.60 18.98 16.92
N GLU A 23 9.28 18.97 16.81
CA GLU A 23 8.47 17.86 17.30
C GLU A 23 8.02 16.97 16.15
N LEU A 24 8.36 15.68 16.21
CA LEU A 24 7.89 14.65 15.27
C LEU A 24 6.95 13.68 15.97
N TRP A 25 5.84 13.34 15.34
CA TRP A 25 4.90 12.37 15.91
C TRP A 25 4.99 11.01 15.25
N GLY A 26 4.88 9.96 16.04
CA GLY A 26 4.71 8.60 15.58
C GLY A 26 3.63 7.90 16.38
N VAL A 27 3.58 6.59 16.22
CA VAL A 27 2.77 5.70 17.05
C VAL A 27 3.66 4.70 17.75
N ASN A 28 3.21 4.25 18.92
CA ASN A 28 3.84 3.19 19.70
C ASN A 28 3.61 1.79 19.05
N ASP A 29 3.92 1.70 17.76
CA ASP A 29 3.73 0.53 16.92
C ASP A 29 4.98 0.30 16.05
N PRO A 30 5.67 -0.84 16.18
CA PRO A 30 6.88 -1.17 15.40
C PRO A 30 6.61 -1.40 13.91
N ASN A 31 5.36 -1.51 13.48
CA ASN A 31 5.02 -1.63 12.06
C ASN A 31 5.01 -0.25 11.39
N ILE A 32 4.51 0.77 12.08
CA ILE A 32 4.38 2.12 11.52
C ILE A 32 5.65 2.96 11.73
N SER A 33 6.17 2.98 12.96
CA SER A 33 7.13 4.01 13.39
C SER A 33 8.52 3.48 13.71
N ALA A 34 8.89 2.28 13.26
CA ALA A 34 10.18 1.67 13.58
C ALA A 34 11.37 2.56 13.19
N GLN A 35 11.35 3.20 12.02
CA GLN A 35 12.41 4.13 11.61
C GLN A 35 12.49 5.35 12.53
N LEU A 36 11.36 5.96 12.88
CA LEU A 36 11.31 7.13 13.75
C LEU A 36 11.76 6.78 15.17
N ALA A 37 11.26 5.68 15.72
CA ALA A 37 11.66 5.17 17.03
C ALA A 37 13.15 4.80 17.07
N LEU A 38 13.68 4.20 16.00
CA LEU A 38 15.11 3.88 15.91
C LEU A 38 15.96 5.15 15.84
N ALA A 39 15.55 6.12 15.02
CA ALA A 39 16.23 7.41 14.92
C ALA A 39 16.23 8.17 16.25
N HIS A 40 15.12 8.13 16.98
CA HIS A 40 15.00 8.71 18.32
C HIS A 40 15.90 7.98 19.34
N THR A 41 15.80 6.66 19.42
CA THR A 41 16.53 5.85 20.42
C THR A 41 18.04 5.86 20.25
N LEU A 42 18.52 6.02 19.02
CA LEU A 42 19.94 6.10 18.70
C LEU A 42 20.44 7.56 18.54
N ASP A 43 19.59 8.55 18.80
CA ASP A 43 19.91 9.98 18.69
C ASP A 43 20.44 10.35 17.28
N LEU A 44 19.90 9.71 16.24
CA LEU A 44 20.36 9.89 14.85
C LEU A 44 20.07 11.28 14.31
N PHE A 45 18.98 11.93 14.75
CA PHE A 45 18.66 13.29 14.32
C PHE A 45 19.77 14.29 14.68
N LYS A 46 20.31 14.17 15.89
CA LYS A 46 21.41 15.00 16.35
C LYS A 46 22.74 14.60 15.72
N GLN A 47 23.04 13.29 15.69
CA GLN A 47 24.33 12.78 15.21
C GLN A 47 24.52 12.95 13.70
N GLU A 48 23.47 12.76 12.91
CA GLU A 48 23.56 12.74 11.44
C GLU A 48 23.17 14.07 10.80
N ALA A 49 22.28 14.82 11.44
CA ALA A 49 21.70 16.03 10.86
C ALA A 49 21.84 17.28 11.74
N GLY A 50 22.39 17.16 12.96
CA GLY A 50 22.49 18.28 13.89
C GLY A 50 21.13 18.86 14.32
N LEU A 51 20.04 18.11 14.12
CA LEU A 51 18.69 18.54 14.46
C LEU A 51 18.38 18.23 15.91
N ASP A 52 17.82 19.20 16.62
CA ASP A 52 17.21 19.00 17.94
C ASP A 52 15.77 18.54 17.75
N VAL A 53 15.53 17.23 17.91
CA VAL A 53 14.23 16.60 17.64
C VAL A 53 13.70 15.93 18.89
N PHE A 54 12.48 16.32 19.28
CA PHE A 54 11.66 15.63 20.25
C PHE A 54 10.63 14.75 19.52
N CYS A 55 10.37 13.54 20.03
CA CYS A 55 9.41 12.63 19.41
C CYS A 55 8.28 12.26 20.38
N THR A 56 7.04 12.41 19.92
CA THR A 56 5.83 12.00 20.64
C THR A 56 5.25 10.76 19.96
N PHE A 57 4.94 9.71 20.74
CA PHE A 57 4.40 8.45 20.22
C PHE A 57 3.01 8.20 20.78
N LEU A 58 2.01 8.18 19.90
CA LEU A 58 0.61 7.92 20.27
C LEU A 58 0.36 6.41 20.43
N GLU A 59 -0.56 6.03 21.33
CA GLU A 59 -0.92 4.62 21.55
C GLU A 59 -1.64 3.99 20.35
N SER A 60 -2.42 4.78 19.59
CA SER A 60 -3.15 4.29 18.41
C SER A 60 -2.96 5.21 17.22
N GLY A 61 -2.73 4.60 16.05
CA GLY A 61 -2.70 5.34 14.78
C GLY A 61 -4.06 5.83 14.32
N THR A 62 -5.14 5.14 14.68
CA THR A 62 -6.50 5.52 14.27
C THR A 62 -6.96 6.84 14.87
N THR A 63 -6.36 7.28 15.98
CA THR A 63 -6.70 8.55 16.64
C THR A 63 -5.83 9.72 16.16
N MET A 64 -4.73 9.44 15.45
CA MET A 64 -3.71 10.45 15.12
C MET A 64 -4.27 11.69 14.42
N ALA A 65 -5.19 11.52 13.44
CA ALA A 65 -5.78 12.68 12.76
C ALA A 65 -6.52 13.61 13.72
N GLN A 66 -7.28 13.07 14.68
CA GLN A 66 -7.99 13.86 15.68
C GLN A 66 -7.04 14.48 16.71
N GLU A 67 -6.00 13.76 17.12
CA GLU A 67 -4.99 14.28 18.04
C GLU A 67 -4.20 15.45 17.42
N ILE A 68 -3.83 15.35 16.14
CA ILE A 68 -3.15 16.43 15.41
C ILE A 68 -4.02 17.69 15.36
N LEU A 69 -5.33 17.56 15.10
CA LEU A 69 -6.25 18.71 15.07
C LEU A 69 -6.47 19.35 16.43
N ARG A 70 -6.31 18.59 17.52
CA ARG A 70 -6.45 19.08 18.91
C ARG A 70 -5.14 19.58 19.50
N ALA A 71 -4.01 19.33 18.84
CA ALA A 71 -2.69 19.72 19.31
C ALA A 71 -2.60 21.25 19.44
N GLU A 72 -2.02 21.73 20.53
CA GLU A 72 -1.76 23.16 20.74
C GLU A 72 -0.80 23.72 19.68
N TYR A 73 0.19 22.92 19.30
CA TYR A 73 1.13 23.19 18.22
C TYR A 73 1.12 22.00 17.25
N GLN A 74 1.10 22.30 15.96
CA GLN A 74 1.17 21.27 14.93
C GLN A 74 2.55 20.60 14.95
N PRO A 75 2.64 19.26 14.95
CA PRO A 75 3.92 18.58 14.80
C PRO A 75 4.55 18.92 13.45
N PHE A 76 5.88 18.98 13.41
CA PHE A 76 6.61 19.32 12.19
C PHE A 76 6.38 18.27 11.09
N ALA A 77 6.40 16.99 11.46
CA ALA A 77 6.06 15.88 10.59
C ALA A 77 5.65 14.67 11.43
N PHE A 78 5.04 13.67 10.80
CA PHE A 78 4.59 12.48 11.51
C PHE A 78 4.60 11.22 10.66
N THR A 79 4.74 10.05 11.31
CA THR A 79 4.76 8.76 10.61
C THR A 79 3.44 8.02 10.77
N GLN A 80 2.73 7.81 9.66
CA GLN A 80 1.47 7.07 9.62
C GLN A 80 1.13 6.58 8.20
N THR A 81 0.02 5.86 8.04
CA THR A 81 -0.49 5.42 6.73
C THR A 81 -1.18 6.55 5.96
N PRO A 82 -1.40 6.40 4.63
CA PRO A 82 -2.12 7.37 3.79
C PRO A 82 -3.52 7.76 4.29
N ILE A 83 -4.18 6.91 5.10
CA ILE A 83 -5.48 7.20 5.71
C ILE A 83 -5.42 8.52 6.50
N THR A 84 -4.34 8.76 7.25
CA THR A 84 -4.23 9.98 8.07
C THR A 84 -4.14 11.24 7.20
N THR A 85 -3.38 11.21 6.09
CA THR A 85 -3.34 12.33 5.14
C THR A 85 -4.73 12.64 4.58
N LEU A 86 -5.48 11.61 4.16
CA LEU A 86 -6.82 11.76 3.60
C LEU A 86 -7.82 12.33 4.63
N LEU A 87 -7.78 11.84 5.87
CA LEU A 87 -8.64 12.37 6.95
C LEU A 87 -8.26 13.80 7.32
N LEU A 88 -6.97 14.13 7.39
CA LEU A 88 -6.53 15.50 7.67
C LEU A 88 -6.99 16.48 6.57
N HIS A 89 -6.98 16.07 5.30
CA HIS A 89 -7.53 16.88 4.21
C HIS A 89 -9.04 17.11 4.37
N GLU A 90 -9.80 16.10 4.78
CA GLU A 90 -11.24 16.22 5.07
C GLU A 90 -11.49 17.25 6.18
N TYR A 91 -10.59 17.30 7.17
CA TYR A 91 -10.64 18.26 8.27
C TYR A 91 -9.98 19.61 7.95
N GLY A 92 -9.55 19.84 6.71
CA GLY A 92 -9.01 21.12 6.25
C GLY A 92 -7.52 21.36 6.50
N LEU A 93 -6.77 20.35 6.96
CA LEU A 93 -5.31 20.43 7.13
C LEU A 93 -4.61 19.80 5.92
N SER A 94 -3.93 20.62 5.11
CA SER A 94 -3.19 20.15 3.93
C SER A 94 -1.85 19.53 4.33
N THR A 95 -1.62 18.30 3.88
CA THR A 95 -0.41 17.51 4.15
C THR A 95 -0.01 16.68 2.94
N LYS A 96 1.27 16.31 2.84
CA LYS A 96 1.79 15.38 1.83
C LYS A 96 2.42 14.16 2.47
N LEU A 97 2.23 13.02 1.81
CA LEU A 97 3.12 11.88 1.95
C LEU A 97 4.42 12.20 1.19
N VAL A 98 5.57 12.20 1.87
CA VAL A 98 6.86 12.60 1.25
C VAL A 98 7.81 11.44 1.03
N ALA A 99 7.59 10.32 1.75
CA ALA A 99 8.31 9.07 1.56
C ALA A 99 7.52 7.90 2.15
N PRO A 100 7.44 6.73 1.49
CA PRO A 100 7.11 5.49 2.17
C PRO A 100 8.23 5.12 3.14
N LEU A 101 7.91 4.30 4.14
CA LEU A 101 8.84 3.82 5.16
C LEU A 101 8.81 2.29 5.22
N ALA A 102 7.62 1.69 5.32
CA ALA A 102 7.48 0.24 5.33
C ALA A 102 6.18 -0.19 4.68
N ASP A 103 6.21 -1.26 3.89
CA ASP A 103 5.02 -2.03 3.54
C ASP A 103 4.66 -2.93 4.73
N ILE A 104 3.47 -2.69 5.27
CA ILE A 104 2.95 -3.30 6.50
C ILE A 104 1.72 -4.16 6.22
N ALA A 105 1.38 -4.43 4.95
CA ALA A 105 0.18 -5.18 4.60
C ALA A 105 0.11 -6.57 5.24
N GLY A 106 1.25 -7.27 5.35
CA GLY A 106 1.34 -8.59 5.99
C GLY A 106 1.08 -8.59 7.50
N THR A 107 1.11 -7.42 8.14
CA THR A 107 0.78 -7.27 9.57
C THR A 107 -0.71 -7.03 9.80
N GLN A 108 -1.48 -6.68 8.78
CA GLN A 108 -2.92 -6.50 8.87
C GLN A 108 -3.58 -7.87 8.67
N GLN A 109 -4.21 -8.41 9.72
CA GLN A 109 -4.64 -9.81 9.73
C GLN A 109 -6.03 -10.00 10.33
N VAL A 110 -6.65 -11.08 9.86
CA VAL A 110 -7.92 -11.59 10.34
C VAL A 110 -7.69 -12.93 11.03
N ILE A 111 -8.06 -12.99 12.31
CA ILE A 111 -7.92 -14.17 13.16
C ILE A 111 -9.30 -14.72 13.48
N VAL A 112 -9.55 -15.99 13.18
CA VAL A 112 -10.82 -16.67 13.44
C VAL A 112 -10.74 -17.53 14.69
N GLN A 113 -11.84 -17.64 15.43
CA GLN A 113 -11.97 -18.66 16.46
C GLN A 113 -12.18 -20.05 15.85
N LYS A 114 -11.42 -21.04 16.33
CA LYS A 114 -11.63 -22.45 15.95
C LYS A 114 -13.07 -22.93 16.22
N SER A 115 -13.66 -22.49 17.34
CA SER A 115 -15.03 -22.81 17.74
C SER A 115 -16.09 -22.29 16.76
N SER A 116 -15.78 -21.22 16.02
CA SER A 116 -16.74 -20.59 15.08
C SER A 116 -16.92 -21.34 13.76
N ARG A 117 -16.09 -22.37 13.50
CA ARG A 117 -16.12 -23.24 12.31
C ARG A 117 -16.08 -22.47 10.98
N ILE A 118 -15.28 -21.40 10.93
CA ILE A 118 -15.08 -20.57 9.75
C ILE A 118 -13.93 -21.18 8.95
N LEU A 119 -14.22 -21.79 7.81
CA LEU A 119 -13.22 -22.51 7.01
C LEU A 119 -13.10 -21.92 5.60
N LYS A 120 -14.22 -21.64 4.95
CA LYS A 120 -14.29 -21.05 3.60
C LYS A 120 -14.81 -19.61 3.66
N PRO A 121 -14.65 -18.81 2.60
CA PRO A 121 -14.98 -17.39 2.63
C PRO A 121 -16.44 -17.11 3.07
N GLN A 122 -17.40 -17.90 2.57
CA GLN A 122 -18.84 -17.70 2.88
C GLN A 122 -19.19 -17.94 4.37
N ASP A 123 -18.34 -18.62 5.14
CA ASP A 123 -18.64 -18.93 6.54
C ASP A 123 -18.58 -17.70 7.46
N ILE A 124 -18.08 -16.56 6.97
CA ILE A 124 -18.07 -15.28 7.70
C ILE A 124 -19.46 -14.62 7.74
N GLN A 125 -20.38 -15.02 6.87
CA GLN A 125 -21.72 -14.43 6.82
C GLN A 125 -22.47 -14.74 8.12
N GLY A 126 -23.07 -13.71 8.73
CA GLY A 126 -23.73 -13.79 10.04
C GLY A 126 -22.79 -13.85 11.25
N LYS A 127 -21.47 -13.71 11.05
CA LYS A 127 -20.48 -13.70 12.14
C LYS A 127 -20.24 -12.31 12.71
N GLN A 128 -19.68 -12.27 13.91
CA GLN A 128 -19.29 -11.04 14.60
C GLN A 128 -17.80 -10.77 14.41
N ILE A 129 -17.45 -9.66 13.76
CA ILE A 129 -16.06 -9.21 13.56
C ILE A 129 -15.77 -8.04 14.49
N GLY A 130 -14.85 -8.23 15.44
CA GLY A 130 -14.28 -7.12 16.20
C GLY A 130 -13.20 -6.43 15.39
N MET A 131 -13.28 -5.10 15.27
CA MET A 131 -12.34 -4.30 14.49
C MET A 131 -12.40 -2.85 14.95
N ALA A 132 -11.29 -2.13 14.95
CA ALA A 132 -11.29 -0.70 15.23
C ALA A 132 -11.84 0.07 14.03
N GLN A 133 -12.70 1.07 14.27
CA GLN A 133 -13.15 1.97 13.21
C GLN A 133 -11.97 2.65 12.50
N GLY A 134 -12.05 2.72 11.16
CA GLY A 134 -10.99 3.30 10.32
C GLY A 134 -9.74 2.43 10.15
N ALA A 135 -9.72 1.20 10.68
CA ALA A 135 -8.57 0.31 10.52
C ALA A 135 -8.37 -0.13 9.06
N ALA A 136 -7.11 -0.10 8.60
CA ALA A 136 -6.74 -0.48 7.23
C ALA A 136 -7.12 -1.93 6.87
N VAL A 137 -7.16 -2.83 7.86
CA VAL A 137 -7.58 -4.23 7.68
C VAL A 137 -9.00 -4.37 7.12
N TYR A 138 -9.86 -3.35 7.26
CA TYR A 138 -11.19 -3.36 6.66
C TYR A 138 -11.14 -3.40 5.13
N LEU A 139 -10.16 -2.71 4.51
CA LEU A 139 -9.98 -2.77 3.06
C LEU A 139 -9.58 -4.18 2.61
N ALA A 140 -8.77 -4.90 3.40
CA ALA A 140 -8.44 -6.30 3.12
C ALA A 140 -9.68 -7.21 3.18
N LEU A 141 -10.56 -7.02 4.18
CA LEU A 141 -11.85 -7.72 4.27
C LEU A 141 -12.76 -7.40 3.09
N LYS A 142 -12.83 -6.13 2.66
CA LYS A 142 -13.62 -5.70 1.50
C LYS A 142 -13.11 -6.36 0.22
N ASN A 143 -11.78 -6.38 0.01
CA ASN A 143 -11.19 -6.98 -1.18
C ASN A 143 -11.36 -8.51 -1.21
N MET A 144 -11.19 -9.18 -0.06
CA MET A 144 -11.51 -10.61 0.09
C MET A 144 -12.98 -10.90 -0.25
N ALA A 145 -13.90 -10.10 0.29
CA ALA A 145 -15.33 -10.25 0.04
C ALA A 145 -15.66 -10.03 -1.44
N LYS A 146 -15.03 -9.04 -2.09
CA LYS A 146 -15.13 -8.80 -3.52
C LYS A 146 -14.71 -10.04 -4.31
N ASP A 147 -13.48 -10.54 -4.09
CA ASP A 147 -12.91 -11.68 -4.81
C ASP A 147 -13.71 -12.97 -4.60
N CYS A 148 -14.31 -13.14 -3.42
CA CYS A 148 -15.09 -14.32 -3.06
C CYS A 148 -16.60 -14.17 -3.26
N ASN A 149 -17.05 -13.04 -3.82
CA ASN A 149 -18.45 -12.68 -4.01
C ASN A 149 -19.30 -12.83 -2.72
N ILE A 150 -18.80 -12.26 -1.63
CA ILE A 150 -19.45 -12.24 -0.32
C ILE A 150 -20.10 -10.88 -0.09
N ASP A 151 -21.33 -10.91 0.39
CA ASP A 151 -22.02 -9.74 0.89
C ASP A 151 -21.63 -9.43 2.35
N LEU A 152 -20.89 -8.33 2.56
CA LEU A 152 -20.49 -7.87 3.89
C LEU A 152 -21.63 -7.24 4.70
N GLU A 153 -22.78 -6.90 4.11
CA GLU A 153 -23.95 -6.41 4.88
C GLU A 153 -24.48 -7.48 5.83
N SER A 154 -24.26 -8.76 5.49
CA SER A 154 -24.59 -9.91 6.34
C SER A 154 -23.65 -10.12 7.53
N VAL A 155 -22.58 -9.34 7.64
CA VAL A 155 -21.54 -9.46 8.67
C VAL A 155 -21.73 -8.36 9.72
N ARG A 156 -21.67 -8.74 11.00
CA ARG A 156 -21.81 -7.78 12.10
C ARG A 156 -20.44 -7.28 12.55
N PHE A 157 -20.11 -6.05 12.17
CA PHE A 157 -18.92 -5.36 12.66
C PHE A 157 -19.18 -4.76 14.05
N ILE A 158 -18.26 -4.99 14.98
CA ILE A 158 -18.28 -4.45 16.34
C ILE A 158 -17.05 -3.56 16.49
N ASP A 159 -17.28 -2.25 16.67
CA ASP A 159 -16.22 -1.29 16.89
C ASP A 159 -15.55 -1.53 18.24
N LEU A 160 -14.29 -1.96 18.19
CA LEU A 160 -13.49 -2.32 19.35
C LEU A 160 -12.03 -1.94 19.09
N LEU A 161 -11.41 -1.23 20.02
CA LEU A 161 -9.97 -1.02 20.00
C LEU A 161 -9.22 -2.36 20.16
N PRO A 162 -7.97 -2.49 19.71
CA PRO A 162 -7.27 -3.78 19.68
C PRO A 162 -7.22 -4.55 21.01
N HIS A 163 -7.08 -3.85 22.14
CA HIS A 163 -7.10 -4.48 23.46
C HIS A 163 -8.50 -4.99 23.86
N GLU A 164 -9.56 -4.27 23.48
CA GLU A 164 -10.95 -4.68 23.70
C GLU A 164 -11.33 -5.87 22.82
N GLN A 165 -10.80 -5.92 21.60
CA GLN A 165 -10.96 -7.07 20.70
C GLN A 165 -10.41 -8.35 21.34
N LEU A 166 -9.24 -8.30 21.99
CA LEU A 166 -8.67 -9.50 22.65
C LEU A 166 -9.60 -10.04 23.75
N GLU A 167 -10.15 -9.18 24.60
CA GLU A 167 -11.08 -9.59 25.65
C GLU A 167 -12.41 -10.11 25.07
N ALA A 168 -12.94 -9.46 24.03
CA ALA A 168 -14.13 -9.92 23.33
C ALA A 168 -13.90 -11.28 22.63
N PHE A 169 -12.73 -11.48 22.03
CA PHE A 169 -12.33 -12.74 21.39
C PHE A 169 -12.22 -13.86 22.44
N LYS A 170 -11.54 -13.60 23.56
CA LYS A 170 -11.41 -14.57 24.67
C LYS A 170 -12.75 -15.06 25.21
N THR A 171 -13.72 -14.15 25.31
CA THR A 171 -15.03 -14.43 25.89
C THR A 171 -16.05 -14.96 24.88
N GLY A 172 -15.68 -15.11 23.61
CA GLY A 172 -16.59 -15.59 22.57
C GLY A 172 -17.62 -14.54 22.10
N LYS A 173 -17.43 -13.27 22.43
CA LYS A 173 -18.32 -12.17 21.98
C LYS A 173 -18.13 -11.83 20.50
N ILE A 174 -16.95 -12.07 19.96
CA ILE A 174 -16.63 -11.94 18.53
C ILE A 174 -16.10 -13.27 18.00
N ASP A 175 -16.53 -13.67 16.81
CA ASP A 175 -16.04 -14.86 16.10
C ASP A 175 -14.68 -14.61 15.44
N ILE A 176 -14.45 -13.35 15.05
CA ILE A 176 -13.33 -12.92 14.24
C ILE A 176 -12.73 -11.66 14.87
N LEU A 177 -11.41 -11.63 14.98
CA LEU A 177 -10.61 -10.45 15.34
C LEU A 177 -9.89 -9.95 14.10
N ALA A 178 -10.19 -8.73 13.65
CA ALA A 178 -9.55 -8.08 12.52
C ALA A 178 -8.70 -6.91 13.03
N SER A 179 -7.38 -7.09 13.03
CA SER A 179 -6.44 -6.16 13.66
C SER A 179 -5.06 -6.26 13.01
N TRP A 180 -4.03 -5.84 13.73
CA TRP A 180 -2.65 -5.87 13.29
C TRP A 180 -1.70 -6.43 14.36
N GLU A 181 -0.44 -6.65 14.01
CA GLU A 181 0.58 -7.07 14.97
C GLU A 181 0.83 -6.00 16.04
N PRO A 182 1.05 -6.37 17.33
CA PRO A 182 1.18 -7.73 17.86
C PRO A 182 -0.15 -8.35 18.31
N TRP A 183 -1.28 -7.64 18.16
CA TRP A 183 -2.60 -8.06 18.65
C TRP A 183 -3.05 -9.38 18.00
N THR A 184 -2.78 -9.55 16.72
CA THR A 184 -3.09 -10.76 15.97
C THR A 184 -2.26 -11.96 16.45
N THR A 185 -0.97 -11.78 16.74
CA THR A 185 -0.15 -12.82 17.40
C THR A 185 -0.71 -13.18 18.78
N LYS A 186 -1.09 -12.19 19.61
CA LYS A 186 -1.71 -12.44 20.92
C LYS A 186 -3.00 -13.26 20.77
N ALA A 187 -3.87 -12.90 19.83
CA ALA A 187 -5.10 -13.65 19.55
C ALA A 187 -4.81 -15.11 19.13
N ARG A 188 -3.74 -15.35 18.36
CA ARG A 188 -3.30 -16.70 18.00
C ARG A 188 -2.79 -17.51 19.19
N THR A 189 -2.06 -16.89 20.13
CA THR A 189 -1.65 -17.57 21.37
C THR A 189 -2.83 -17.99 22.24
N MET A 190 -3.98 -17.35 22.07
CA MET A 190 -5.24 -17.67 22.75
C MET A 190 -6.06 -18.75 22.03
N GLY A 191 -5.49 -19.39 21.00
CA GLY A 191 -6.12 -20.48 20.25
C GLY A 191 -6.81 -20.06 18.95
N GLY A 192 -6.70 -18.78 18.55
CA GLY A 192 -7.15 -18.30 17.25
C GLY A 192 -6.29 -18.83 16.09
N GLU A 193 -6.88 -18.92 14.90
CA GLU A 193 -6.20 -19.31 13.68
C GLU A 193 -6.12 -18.12 12.72
N LEU A 194 -4.97 -17.99 12.05
CA LEU A 194 -4.84 -17.00 10.99
C LEU A 194 -5.78 -17.40 9.86
N TYR A 195 -6.68 -16.51 9.50
CA TYR A 195 -7.58 -16.70 8.37
C TYR A 195 -6.95 -16.14 7.10
N PHE A 196 -6.52 -14.87 7.16
CA PHE A 196 -5.65 -14.26 6.16
C PHE A 196 -4.93 -13.04 6.74
N SER A 197 -3.90 -12.60 6.03
CA SER A 197 -3.28 -11.27 6.14
C SER A 197 -3.51 -10.48 4.85
N GLY A 198 -3.12 -9.21 4.80
CA GLY A 198 -3.21 -8.41 3.57
C GLY A 198 -2.55 -9.04 2.34
N ILE A 199 -1.56 -9.92 2.53
CA ILE A 199 -0.73 -10.50 1.45
C ILE A 199 -0.76 -12.04 1.36
N HIS A 200 -1.42 -12.71 2.30
CA HIS A 200 -1.42 -14.18 2.35
C HIS A 200 -2.71 -14.72 2.94
N SER A 201 -3.30 -15.72 2.29
CA SER A 201 -4.54 -16.37 2.68
C SER A 201 -4.32 -17.81 3.17
N GLN A 202 -4.96 -18.17 4.29
CA GLN A 202 -5.09 -19.54 4.78
C GLN A 202 -6.54 -20.05 4.69
N VAL A 203 -7.40 -19.31 3.98
CA VAL A 203 -8.80 -19.66 3.81
C VAL A 203 -8.92 -20.85 2.85
N ALA A 204 -9.74 -21.83 3.23
CA ALA A 204 -9.85 -23.08 2.49
C ALA A 204 -10.31 -22.84 1.04
N GLY A 205 -9.54 -23.35 0.07
CA GLY A 205 -9.80 -23.21 -1.37
C GLY A 205 -9.19 -21.97 -2.03
N ILE A 206 -8.61 -21.06 -1.25
CA ILE A 206 -7.92 -19.86 -1.73
C ILE A 206 -6.60 -19.64 -0.96
N GLU A 207 -5.90 -20.73 -0.63
CA GLU A 207 -4.64 -20.69 0.10
C GLU A 207 -3.46 -20.17 -0.75
N GLY A 208 -2.59 -19.37 -0.13
CA GLY A 208 -1.36 -18.88 -0.74
C GLY A 208 -1.26 -17.36 -0.76
N GLU A 209 -0.37 -16.85 -1.61
CA GLU A 209 -0.16 -15.41 -1.79
C GLU A 209 -1.38 -14.77 -2.46
N ILE A 210 -1.69 -13.56 -1.99
CA ILE A 210 -2.79 -12.70 -2.44
C ILE A 210 -2.32 -11.24 -2.32
N ASN A 211 -3.08 -10.31 -2.86
CA ASN A 211 -2.87 -8.89 -2.60
C ASN A 211 -4.18 -8.16 -2.30
N TRP A 212 -4.77 -8.47 -1.15
CA TRP A 212 -5.98 -7.79 -0.69
C TRP A 212 -5.68 -6.45 -0.02
N LEU A 213 -4.42 -6.12 0.25
CA LEU A 213 -4.06 -4.84 0.82
C LEU A 213 -2.66 -4.42 0.40
N ILE A 214 -2.55 -3.19 -0.11
CA ILE A 214 -1.30 -2.46 -0.15
C ILE A 214 -1.39 -1.40 0.94
N ASN A 215 -0.53 -1.49 1.95
CA ASN A 215 -0.55 -0.55 3.05
C ASN A 215 0.87 -0.19 3.45
N GLN A 216 1.25 1.06 3.20
CA GLN A 216 2.56 1.55 3.55
C GLN A 216 2.47 2.57 4.68
N SER A 217 3.34 2.45 5.67
CA SER A 217 3.63 3.57 6.56
C SER A 217 4.47 4.59 5.80
N CYS A 218 4.22 5.86 6.07
CA CYS A 218 4.81 6.98 5.35
C CYS A 218 5.26 8.07 6.32
N LEU A 219 6.23 8.87 5.90
CA LEU A 219 6.45 10.20 6.46
C LEU A 219 5.42 11.16 5.85
N ILE A 220 4.66 11.82 6.72
CA ILE A 220 3.66 12.83 6.37
C ILE A 220 4.16 14.18 6.88
N VAL A 221 4.08 15.19 6.02
CA VAL A 221 4.54 16.55 6.33
C VAL A 221 3.42 17.53 5.98
N PRO A 222 3.04 18.46 6.88
CA PRO A 222 2.16 19.56 6.53
C PRO A 222 2.71 20.41 5.37
N ASP A 223 1.84 20.87 4.47
CA ASP A 223 2.26 21.64 3.29
C ASP A 223 3.05 22.90 3.68
N GLU A 224 2.68 23.54 4.78
CA GLU A 224 3.39 24.71 5.32
C GLU A 224 4.86 24.38 5.64
N GLN A 225 5.12 23.22 6.26
CA GLN A 225 6.49 22.82 6.63
C GLN A 225 7.32 22.44 5.41
N LEU A 226 6.69 21.83 4.39
CA LEU A 226 7.34 21.58 3.11
C LEU A 226 7.77 22.86 2.40
N GLN A 227 6.94 23.89 2.44
CA GLN A 227 7.21 25.17 1.75
C GLN A 227 8.22 26.03 2.52
N THR A 228 8.15 26.04 3.86
CA THR A 228 8.94 26.95 4.69
C THR A 228 10.26 26.33 5.18
N HIS A 229 10.34 25.01 5.33
CA HIS A 229 11.50 24.31 5.87
C HIS A 229 11.95 23.08 5.03
N PRO A 230 12.13 23.21 3.70
CA PRO A 230 12.47 22.08 2.83
C PRO A 230 13.81 21.40 3.21
N ASP A 231 14.82 22.17 3.61
CA ASP A 231 16.13 21.64 4.03
C ASP A 231 16.03 20.78 5.30
N THR A 232 15.14 21.16 6.22
CA THR A 232 14.84 20.37 7.43
C THR A 232 14.16 19.06 7.06
N VAL A 233 13.22 19.08 6.12
CA VAL A 233 12.55 17.87 5.61
C VAL A 233 13.57 16.93 4.95
N VAL A 234 14.47 17.45 4.11
CA VAL A 234 15.57 16.67 3.50
C VAL A 234 16.46 16.04 4.58
N SER A 235 16.73 16.76 5.66
CA SER A 235 17.53 16.27 6.78
C SER A 235 16.84 15.14 7.55
N ILE A 236 15.52 15.24 7.76
CA ILE A 236 14.70 14.15 8.32
C ILE A 236 14.70 12.94 7.40
N LEU A 237 14.52 13.13 6.08
CA LEU A 237 14.57 12.04 5.10
C LEU A 237 15.91 11.30 5.12
N LYS A 238 17.03 12.00 5.22
CA LYS A 238 18.38 11.40 5.38
C LYS A 238 18.46 10.50 6.62
N VAL A 239 17.95 10.98 7.75
CA VAL A 239 17.96 10.24 9.02
C VAL A 239 17.08 8.99 8.91
N LEU A 240 15.86 9.10 8.38
CA LEU A 240 14.95 7.96 8.22
C LEU A 240 15.46 6.95 7.20
N ARG A 241 16.18 7.40 6.17
CA ARG A 241 16.88 6.51 5.24
C ARG A 241 17.96 5.71 5.95
N LYS A 242 18.80 6.36 6.74
CA LYS A 242 19.81 5.66 7.55
C LYS A 242 19.17 4.66 8.52
N ALA A 243 18.06 5.02 9.16
CA ALA A 243 17.31 4.11 10.01
C ALA A 243 16.76 2.90 9.21
N THR A 244 16.28 3.12 7.99
CA THR A 244 15.84 2.05 7.07
C THR A 244 16.99 1.11 6.71
N ASP A 245 18.17 1.64 6.38
CA ASP A 245 19.36 0.85 6.07
C ASP A 245 19.81 -0.01 7.27
N LEU A 246 19.76 0.57 8.49
CA LEU A 246 20.04 -0.18 9.72
C LEU A 246 19.05 -1.33 9.94
N ILE A 247 17.75 -1.09 9.74
CA ILE A 247 16.71 -2.13 9.87
C ILE A 247 16.91 -3.25 8.86
N ASN A 248 17.32 -2.93 7.64
CA ASN A 248 17.48 -3.91 6.56
C ASN A 248 18.79 -4.69 6.64
N HIS A 249 19.89 -4.05 7.03
CA HIS A 249 21.23 -4.61 6.89
C HIS A 249 21.99 -4.80 8.20
N HIS A 250 21.51 -4.23 9.31
CA HIS A 250 22.19 -4.24 10.61
C HIS A 250 21.24 -4.53 11.78
N ARG A 251 20.36 -5.52 11.62
CA ARG A 251 19.30 -5.86 12.59
C ARG A 251 19.83 -6.12 14.01
N GLU A 252 21.04 -6.65 14.13
CA GLU A 252 21.70 -6.88 15.41
C GLU A 252 21.86 -5.61 16.26
N LYS A 253 21.95 -4.44 15.62
CA LYS A 253 22.03 -3.12 16.28
C LYS A 253 20.66 -2.50 16.54
N VAL A 254 19.60 -3.06 15.97
CA VAL A 254 18.24 -2.50 15.96
C VAL A 254 17.34 -3.17 16.97
N ILE A 255 17.42 -4.50 17.09
CA ILE A 255 16.45 -5.29 17.86
C ILE A 255 16.44 -4.91 19.35
N GLU A 256 17.60 -4.77 19.99
CA GLU A 256 17.65 -4.43 21.42
C GLU A 256 17.10 -3.02 21.71
N PRO A 257 17.56 -1.93 21.04
CA PRO A 257 17.00 -0.60 21.26
C PRO A 257 15.48 -0.53 21.06
N LEU A 258 14.98 -1.10 19.96
CA LEU A 258 13.55 -1.06 19.66
C LEU A 258 12.73 -1.92 20.62
N ALA A 259 13.19 -3.13 20.99
CA ALA A 259 12.46 -3.98 21.92
C ALA A 259 12.31 -3.30 23.29
N LYS A 260 13.39 -2.65 23.76
CA LYS A 260 13.38 -1.85 24.98
C LYS A 260 12.43 -0.64 24.86
N PHE A 261 12.46 0.05 23.73
CA PHE A 261 11.60 1.22 23.49
C PHE A 261 10.11 0.87 23.52
N TYR A 262 9.71 -0.18 22.78
CA TYR A 262 8.31 -0.63 22.71
C TYR A 262 7.87 -1.44 23.93
N GLY A 263 8.79 -1.79 24.85
CA GLY A 263 8.48 -2.60 26.03
C GLY A 263 8.02 -4.02 25.72
N ILE A 264 8.47 -4.59 24.58
CA ILE A 264 8.13 -5.95 24.14
C ILE A 264 9.37 -6.85 24.10
N SER A 265 9.17 -8.17 24.06
CA SER A 265 10.30 -9.08 23.92
C SER A 265 10.96 -8.95 22.53
N LYS A 266 12.26 -9.28 22.46
CA LYS A 266 12.98 -9.33 21.17
C LYS A 266 12.31 -10.27 20.17
N VAL A 267 11.76 -11.39 20.66
CA VAL A 267 11.08 -12.38 19.82
C VAL A 267 9.81 -11.79 19.22
N GLU A 268 8.97 -11.12 20.03
CA GLU A 268 7.77 -10.44 19.53
C GLU A 268 8.12 -9.36 18.50
N LEU A 269 9.14 -8.55 18.77
CA LEU A 269 9.61 -7.52 17.83
C LEU A 269 10.06 -8.15 16.50
N ILE A 270 10.90 -9.19 16.55
CA ILE A 270 11.37 -9.89 15.34
C ILE A 270 10.18 -10.46 14.55
N ILE A 271 9.19 -11.05 15.24
CA ILE A 271 8.00 -11.62 14.60
C ILE A 271 7.14 -10.57 13.90
N ALA A 272 7.02 -9.37 14.48
CA ALA A 272 6.31 -8.26 13.85
C ALA A 272 7.11 -7.71 12.66
N MET A 273 8.38 -7.35 12.87
CA MET A 273 9.22 -6.72 11.85
C MET A 273 9.48 -7.62 10.63
N GLN A 274 9.55 -8.94 10.79
CA GLN A 274 9.76 -9.85 9.64
C GLN A 274 8.57 -9.90 8.67
N LYS A 275 7.37 -9.43 9.09
CA LYS A 275 6.17 -9.33 8.24
C LYS A 275 6.12 -8.01 7.46
N ASN A 276 7.04 -7.08 7.76
CA ASN A 276 7.14 -5.79 7.09
C ASN A 276 8.26 -5.83 6.04
N ARG A 277 8.07 -5.07 4.95
CA ARG A 277 9.14 -4.74 4.00
C ARG A 277 9.52 -3.27 4.16
N TYR A 278 10.62 -2.99 4.85
CA TYR A 278 11.10 -1.62 5.07
C TYR A 278 11.78 -1.09 3.80
N SER A 279 11.23 -0.04 3.23
CA SER A 279 11.72 0.57 2.00
C SER A 279 11.20 2.00 1.86
N MET A 280 12.08 2.90 1.45
CA MET A 280 11.71 4.25 1.02
C MET A 280 11.49 4.36 -0.49
N ALA A 281 11.45 3.22 -1.20
CA ALA A 281 11.22 3.21 -2.63
C ALA A 281 9.80 3.68 -2.98
N VAL A 282 9.71 4.71 -3.81
CA VAL A 282 8.47 5.23 -4.39
C VAL A 282 8.27 4.55 -5.73
N ASN A 283 7.44 3.51 -5.75
CA ASN A 283 7.11 2.75 -6.95
C ASN A 283 5.60 2.74 -7.21
N GLN A 284 5.18 2.00 -8.22
CA GLN A 284 3.75 1.92 -8.57
C GLN A 284 2.91 1.29 -7.45
N LEU A 285 3.45 0.40 -6.61
CA LEU A 285 2.72 -0.10 -5.44
C LEU A 285 2.44 1.02 -4.42
N PHE A 286 3.39 1.93 -4.17
CA PHE A 286 3.14 3.10 -3.30
C PHE A 286 1.97 3.93 -3.80
N ARG A 287 1.98 4.22 -5.10
CA ARG A 287 0.91 4.95 -5.77
C ARG A 287 -0.44 4.24 -5.68
N LEU A 288 -0.49 2.95 -6.04
CA LEU A 288 -1.70 2.12 -5.99
C LEU A 288 -2.29 2.05 -4.58
N GLY A 289 -1.45 1.94 -3.55
CA GLY A 289 -1.90 1.92 -2.15
C GLY A 289 -2.56 3.23 -1.72
N ILE A 290 -1.98 4.38 -2.08
CA ILE A 290 -2.54 5.70 -1.76
C ILE A 290 -3.90 5.91 -2.43
N LEU A 291 -3.97 5.68 -3.74
CA LEU A 291 -5.20 5.84 -4.51
C LEU A 291 -6.26 4.83 -4.07
N GLY A 292 -5.86 3.60 -3.74
CA GLY A 292 -6.75 2.59 -3.17
C GLY A 292 -7.40 3.04 -1.87
N PHE A 293 -6.64 3.63 -0.94
CA PHE A 293 -7.21 4.21 0.28
C PHE A 293 -8.10 5.43 0.02
N ARG A 294 -7.72 6.32 -0.90
CA ARG A 294 -8.54 7.47 -1.29
C ARG A 294 -9.92 7.01 -1.74
N ASP A 295 -9.97 6.12 -2.72
CA ASP A 295 -11.23 5.64 -3.29
C ASP A 295 -12.03 4.85 -2.25
N PHE A 296 -11.37 4.03 -1.44
CA PHE A 296 -12.01 3.31 -0.35
C PHE A 296 -12.67 4.24 0.69
N LEU A 297 -11.96 5.27 1.17
CA LEU A 297 -12.51 6.20 2.15
C LEU A 297 -13.64 7.02 1.56
N TYR A 298 -13.55 7.40 0.28
CA TYR A 298 -14.62 8.10 -0.42
C TYR A 298 -15.87 7.23 -0.58
N ASP A 299 -15.70 6.00 -1.08
CA ASP A 299 -16.80 5.06 -1.31
C ASP A 299 -17.51 4.65 0.00
N THR A 300 -16.79 4.68 1.12
CA THR A 300 -17.35 4.40 2.46
C THR A 300 -17.86 5.66 3.17
N GLY A 301 -17.82 6.82 2.53
CA GLY A 301 -18.32 8.09 3.05
C GLY A 301 -17.48 8.69 4.19
N GLN A 302 -16.23 8.24 4.37
CA GLN A 302 -15.30 8.78 5.37
C GLN A 302 -14.62 10.07 4.93
N ILE A 303 -14.53 10.31 3.62
CA ILE A 303 -14.11 11.60 3.04
C ILE A 303 -15.14 12.05 2.01
N SER A 304 -15.31 13.37 1.89
CA SER A 304 -16.36 14.00 1.08
C SER A 304 -16.00 14.13 -0.40
N SER A 305 -14.72 13.99 -0.76
CA SER A 305 -14.25 14.16 -2.14
C SER A 305 -13.09 13.21 -2.49
N LYS A 306 -13.00 12.80 -3.76
CA LYS A 306 -11.82 12.11 -4.29
C LYS A 306 -10.72 13.14 -4.57
N TYR A 307 -9.82 13.32 -3.61
CA TYR A 307 -8.67 14.22 -3.77
C TYR A 307 -7.82 13.84 -4.99
N SER A 308 -7.41 14.85 -5.76
CA SER A 308 -6.52 14.66 -6.89
C SER A 308 -5.13 14.18 -6.44
N GLU A 309 -4.44 13.44 -7.30
CA GLU A 309 -3.21 12.74 -6.93
C GLU A 309 -2.10 13.68 -6.44
N GLU A 310 -1.94 14.84 -7.09
CA GLU A 310 -0.99 15.88 -6.70
C GLU A 310 -1.26 16.47 -5.30
N LYS A 311 -2.46 16.27 -4.75
CA LYS A 311 -2.78 16.65 -3.38
C LYS A 311 -2.21 15.67 -2.36
N LEU A 312 -2.03 14.40 -2.71
CA LEU A 312 -1.79 13.32 -1.74
C LEU A 312 -0.32 13.16 -1.35
N TYR A 313 0.61 13.30 -2.31
CA TYR A 313 2.02 13.08 -2.07
C TYR A 313 2.89 14.10 -2.82
N ASP A 314 4.07 14.38 -2.27
CA ASP A 314 5.14 15.15 -2.91
C ASP A 314 6.47 14.51 -2.56
N VAL A 315 7.03 13.77 -3.52
CA VAL A 315 8.28 13.03 -3.36
C VAL A 315 9.46 13.76 -3.99
N SER A 316 9.31 15.05 -4.36
CA SER A 316 10.34 15.81 -5.06
C SER A 316 11.63 15.95 -4.25
N LEU A 317 11.53 16.20 -2.94
CA LEU A 317 12.69 16.27 -2.04
C LEU A 317 13.37 14.91 -1.89
N LEU A 318 12.61 13.81 -1.87
CA LEU A 318 13.17 12.47 -1.85
C LEU A 318 13.88 12.13 -3.17
N GLN A 319 13.27 12.49 -4.31
CA GLN A 319 13.86 12.33 -5.64
C GLN A 319 15.18 13.10 -5.78
N GLN A 320 15.25 14.32 -5.23
CA GLN A 320 16.48 15.11 -5.20
C GLN A 320 17.55 14.48 -4.30
N LEU A 321 17.14 13.93 -3.16
CA LEU A 321 18.03 13.26 -2.22
C LEU A 321 18.59 11.96 -2.80
N ASP A 322 17.73 11.15 -3.41
CA ASP A 322 18.09 9.88 -4.04
C ASP A 322 17.14 9.55 -5.19
N PRO A 323 17.55 9.80 -6.44
CA PRO A 323 16.72 9.48 -7.58
C PRO A 323 16.61 7.97 -7.84
N SER A 324 17.51 7.15 -7.29
CA SER A 324 17.55 5.71 -7.53
C SER A 324 16.46 4.92 -6.80
N ILE A 325 15.66 5.59 -5.96
CA ILE A 325 14.56 4.99 -5.20
C ILE A 325 13.19 5.56 -5.58
N VAL A 326 13.10 6.38 -6.64
CA VAL A 326 11.84 6.94 -7.12
C VAL A 326 11.62 6.50 -8.57
N PHE A 327 10.55 5.74 -8.78
CA PHE A 327 10.25 4.98 -10.00
C PHE A 327 8.85 5.30 -10.56
N LEU A 328 8.35 6.51 -10.34
CA LEU A 328 7.09 6.97 -10.93
C LEU A 328 7.36 7.67 -12.26
N GLU A 329 6.85 7.10 -13.36
CA GLU A 329 6.90 7.72 -14.68
C GLU A 329 5.63 8.55 -14.92
N SER A 330 5.76 9.72 -15.56
CA SER A 330 4.63 10.50 -16.06
C SER A 330 4.18 9.95 -17.42
N SER A 331 2.91 9.56 -17.58
CA SER A 331 2.39 9.16 -18.87
C SER A 331 1.83 10.37 -19.66
N LEU A 332 2.02 10.35 -20.97
CA LEU A 332 1.37 11.28 -21.90
C LEU A 332 0.02 10.71 -22.31
N SER A 333 -1.03 11.52 -22.24
CA SER A 333 -2.38 11.12 -22.62
C SER A 333 -2.61 11.21 -24.13
N GLN A 334 -3.10 10.12 -24.73
CA GLN A 334 -3.71 10.12 -26.05
C GLN A 334 -5.22 9.87 -25.89
N GLU A 335 -6.04 10.45 -26.77
CA GLU A 335 -7.46 10.11 -26.80
C GLU A 335 -7.64 8.70 -27.40
N ILE A 336 -7.90 7.72 -26.53
CA ILE A 336 -8.19 6.34 -26.92
C ILE A 336 -9.67 6.06 -26.65
N SER A 337 -10.41 5.59 -27.66
CA SER A 337 -11.80 5.18 -27.50
C SER A 337 -11.90 3.86 -26.76
N ILE A 338 -12.43 3.91 -25.54
CA ILE A 338 -12.63 2.75 -24.65
C ILE A 338 -14.13 2.42 -24.58
N ILE A 339 -14.46 1.14 -24.70
CA ILE A 339 -15.79 0.60 -24.45
C ILE A 339 -15.78 -0.04 -23.05
N GLU A 340 -16.81 0.24 -22.25
CA GLU A 340 -17.04 -0.39 -20.95
C GLU A 340 -18.26 -1.31 -21.04
N GLU A 341 -18.09 -2.56 -20.62
CA GLU A 341 -19.15 -3.56 -20.49
C GLU A 341 -18.95 -4.34 -19.19
N GLN A 342 -19.81 -4.10 -18.18
CA GLN A 342 -19.86 -4.87 -16.93
C GLN A 342 -18.49 -5.01 -16.21
N GLY A 343 -17.74 -3.91 -16.05
CA GLY A 343 -16.43 -3.93 -15.41
C GLY A 343 -15.28 -4.41 -16.31
N ILE A 344 -15.56 -4.63 -17.60
CA ILE A 344 -14.57 -4.92 -18.63
C ILE A 344 -14.44 -3.71 -19.55
N TYR A 345 -13.23 -3.18 -19.63
CA TYR A 345 -12.87 -2.03 -20.45
C TYR A 345 -11.97 -2.52 -21.56
N TYR A 346 -12.21 -2.12 -22.81
CA TYR A 346 -11.32 -2.50 -23.91
C TYR A 346 -11.30 -1.44 -25.00
N ARG A 347 -10.18 -1.35 -25.71
CA ARG A 347 -10.07 -0.42 -26.82
C ARG A 347 -11.00 -0.84 -27.95
N GLN A 348 -11.69 0.13 -28.56
CA GLN A 348 -12.61 -0.15 -29.66
C GLN A 348 -11.90 -0.78 -30.87
N ASP A 349 -10.63 -0.47 -31.07
CA ASP A 349 -9.77 -1.00 -32.15
C ASP A 349 -9.09 -2.34 -31.79
N PHE A 350 -9.35 -2.91 -30.62
CA PHE A 350 -8.72 -4.16 -30.19
C PHE A 350 -9.23 -5.36 -31.00
N ILE A 351 -8.32 -6.01 -31.72
CA ILE A 351 -8.56 -7.23 -32.49
C ILE A 351 -7.39 -8.19 -32.28
N LEU A 352 -7.70 -9.47 -32.06
CA LEU A 352 -6.73 -10.56 -31.99
C LEU A 352 -6.76 -11.34 -33.31
N HIS A 353 -5.64 -11.39 -34.02
CA HIS A 353 -5.53 -12.18 -35.24
C HIS A 353 -5.08 -13.61 -34.91
N ALA A 354 -6.00 -14.56 -35.03
CA ALA A 354 -5.68 -15.98 -34.88
C ALA A 354 -5.35 -16.58 -36.25
N GLY A 355 -4.15 -17.17 -36.36
CA GLY A 355 -3.73 -17.97 -37.51
C GLY A 355 -4.15 -19.44 -37.38
N ARG A 356 -3.48 -20.35 -38.12
CA ARG A 356 -3.71 -21.80 -38.00
C ARG A 356 -3.23 -22.41 -36.67
N ALA A 357 -2.35 -21.71 -35.96
CA ALA A 357 -1.86 -22.11 -34.64
C ALA A 357 -2.68 -21.43 -33.53
N PRO A 358 -2.86 -22.08 -32.36
CA PRO A 358 -3.56 -21.47 -31.23
C PRO A 358 -2.80 -20.24 -30.72
N LEU A 359 -3.54 -19.21 -30.33
CA LEU A 359 -2.99 -18.02 -29.67
C LEU A 359 -2.31 -18.43 -28.36
N LYS A 360 -1.11 -17.90 -28.11
CA LYS A 360 -0.27 -18.25 -26.97
C LYS A 360 -0.39 -17.20 -25.87
N PHE A 361 -0.71 -17.67 -24.68
CA PHE A 361 -0.96 -16.84 -23.50
C PHE A 361 0.10 -17.03 -22.42
N LEU A 362 0.58 -15.92 -21.86
CA LEU A 362 1.34 -15.88 -20.60
C LEU A 362 0.44 -15.31 -19.51
N LEU A 363 0.29 -16.02 -18.39
CA LEU A 363 -0.58 -15.61 -17.28
C LEU A 363 0.26 -15.10 -16.10
N ALA A 364 0.19 -13.80 -15.82
CA ALA A 364 0.88 -13.19 -14.68
C ALA A 364 -0.13 -12.71 -13.64
N ASP A 365 -0.13 -13.37 -12.47
CA ASP A 365 -0.97 -13.06 -11.31
C ASP A 365 -0.34 -13.73 -10.09
N ASP A 366 -0.31 -13.10 -8.92
CA ASP A 366 0.23 -13.71 -7.70
C ASP A 366 -0.69 -14.83 -7.16
N SER A 367 -1.99 -14.70 -7.38
CA SER A 367 -2.98 -15.71 -7.01
C SER A 367 -3.01 -16.89 -7.97
N ARG A 368 -2.57 -18.06 -7.46
CA ARG A 368 -2.67 -19.33 -8.18
C ARG A 368 -4.11 -19.65 -8.62
N PHE A 369 -5.09 -19.30 -7.80
CA PHE A 369 -6.50 -19.53 -8.11
C PHE A 369 -6.96 -18.76 -9.35
N VAL A 370 -6.53 -17.49 -9.47
CA VAL A 370 -6.84 -16.67 -10.65
C VAL A 370 -6.17 -17.25 -11.89
N ARG A 371 -4.89 -17.64 -11.82
CA ARG A 371 -4.20 -18.28 -12.96
C ARG A 371 -4.89 -19.55 -13.43
N LEU A 372 -5.32 -20.43 -12.52
CA LEU A 372 -6.07 -21.65 -12.86
C LEU A 372 -7.41 -21.35 -13.54
N SER A 373 -8.14 -20.35 -13.02
CA SER A 373 -9.43 -19.92 -13.60
C SER A 373 -9.26 -19.36 -15.01
N LEU A 374 -8.23 -18.53 -15.23
CA LEU A 374 -7.89 -17.98 -16.54
C LEU A 374 -7.41 -19.04 -17.52
N ALA A 375 -6.56 -19.98 -17.09
CA ALA A 375 -6.10 -21.07 -17.94
C ALA A 375 -7.28 -21.90 -18.49
N ASN A 376 -8.28 -22.16 -17.66
CA ASN A 376 -9.51 -22.83 -18.08
C ASN A 376 -10.31 -22.00 -19.08
N ALA A 377 -10.46 -20.69 -18.85
CA ALA A 377 -11.13 -19.78 -19.78
C ALA A 377 -10.43 -19.74 -21.15
N ILE A 378 -9.10 -19.60 -21.15
CA ILE A 378 -8.29 -19.54 -22.38
C ILE A 378 -8.37 -20.84 -23.18
N LYS A 379 -8.38 -21.99 -22.51
CA LYS A 379 -8.56 -23.28 -23.17
C LYS A 379 -9.93 -23.39 -23.87
N LYS A 380 -11.00 -22.84 -23.28
CA LYS A 380 -12.35 -22.83 -23.89
C LYS A 380 -12.40 -22.05 -25.21
N ILE A 381 -11.54 -21.05 -25.39
CA ILE A 381 -11.46 -20.25 -26.63
C ILE A 381 -10.43 -20.80 -27.64
N GLY A 382 -9.87 -21.99 -27.39
CA GLY A 382 -8.86 -22.60 -28.26
C GLY A 382 -7.46 -22.00 -28.12
N GLY A 383 -7.23 -21.18 -27.10
CA GLY A 383 -5.90 -20.66 -26.77
C GLY A 383 -5.02 -21.67 -26.05
N GLN A 384 -3.71 -21.42 -26.07
CA GLN A 384 -2.68 -22.22 -25.41
C GLN A 384 -1.97 -21.39 -24.35
N VAL A 385 -1.99 -21.83 -23.09
CA VAL A 385 -1.13 -21.24 -22.04
C VAL A 385 0.30 -21.76 -22.24
N VAL A 386 1.26 -20.86 -22.47
CA VAL A 386 2.67 -21.18 -22.69
C VAL A 386 3.55 -20.91 -21.48
N GLY A 387 3.04 -20.16 -20.50
CA GLY A 387 3.73 -19.90 -19.23
C GLY A 387 2.82 -19.24 -18.20
N GLU A 388 3.26 -19.29 -16.95
CA GLU A 388 2.65 -18.60 -15.81
C GLU A 388 3.73 -17.86 -15.02
N ALA A 389 3.40 -16.70 -14.46
CA ALA A 389 4.25 -15.90 -13.59
C ALA A 389 3.47 -15.50 -12.33
N SER A 390 4.17 -15.46 -11.20
CA SER A 390 3.64 -15.07 -9.89
C SER A 390 4.11 -13.69 -9.42
N THR A 391 5.04 -13.08 -10.17
CA THR A 391 5.58 -11.73 -9.91
C THR A 391 5.79 -10.99 -11.24
N GLY A 392 5.89 -9.66 -11.19
CA GLY A 392 6.21 -8.86 -12.38
C GLY A 392 7.57 -9.22 -12.99
N SER A 393 8.58 -9.51 -12.16
CA SER A 393 9.90 -9.96 -12.62
C SER A 393 9.84 -11.27 -13.39
N GLU A 394 9.11 -12.28 -12.89
CA GLU A 394 8.91 -13.54 -13.60
C GLU A 394 8.16 -13.34 -14.93
N ALA A 395 7.20 -12.41 -14.96
CA ALA A 395 6.45 -12.10 -16.17
C ALA A 395 7.35 -11.51 -17.27
N ILE A 396 8.23 -10.56 -16.90
CA ILE A 396 9.22 -9.97 -17.80
C ILE A 396 10.19 -11.04 -18.32
N GLU A 397 10.77 -11.85 -17.44
CA GLU A 397 11.73 -12.90 -17.80
C GLU A 397 11.09 -13.92 -18.74
N ARG A 398 9.90 -14.41 -18.42
CA ARG A 398 9.18 -15.38 -19.24
C ARG A 398 8.76 -14.80 -20.58
N PHE A 399 8.34 -13.54 -20.62
CA PHE A 399 8.02 -12.87 -21.87
C PHE A 399 9.22 -12.82 -22.82
N ALA A 400 10.42 -12.56 -22.30
CA ALA A 400 11.64 -12.53 -23.11
C ALA A 400 12.02 -13.91 -23.72
N HIS A 401 11.59 -15.01 -23.09
CA HIS A 401 11.94 -16.38 -23.52
C HIS A 401 10.82 -17.13 -24.23
N LEU A 402 9.56 -16.72 -24.04
CA LEU A 402 8.39 -17.38 -24.61
C LEU A 402 7.83 -16.56 -25.77
N ARG A 403 7.45 -17.25 -26.86
CA ARG A 403 6.67 -16.61 -27.93
C ARG A 403 5.23 -16.46 -27.47
N THR A 404 4.88 -15.27 -27.04
CA THR A 404 3.57 -14.94 -26.46
C THR A 404 2.81 -13.99 -27.37
N ASP A 405 1.55 -14.30 -27.67
CA ASP A 405 0.66 -13.43 -28.46
C ASP A 405 -0.15 -12.50 -27.55
N VAL A 406 -0.50 -12.99 -26.35
CA VAL A 406 -1.31 -12.28 -25.35
C VAL A 406 -0.75 -12.50 -23.95
N ILE A 407 -0.65 -11.43 -23.16
CA ILE A 407 -0.30 -11.50 -21.73
C ILE A 407 -1.51 -11.07 -20.91
N THR A 408 -1.90 -11.89 -19.92
CA THR A 408 -2.76 -11.40 -18.83
C THR A 408 -1.88 -10.93 -17.68
N MET A 409 -2.14 -9.74 -17.14
CA MET A 409 -1.30 -9.13 -16.10
C MET A 409 -2.14 -8.60 -14.94
N ASP A 410 -1.89 -9.09 -13.73
CA ASP A 410 -2.35 -8.44 -12.49
C ASP A 410 -1.48 -7.22 -12.16
N LEU A 411 -2.09 -6.14 -11.67
CA LEU A 411 -1.35 -4.90 -11.36
C LEU A 411 -0.62 -4.95 -10.02
N SER A 412 -1.15 -5.71 -9.07
CA SER A 412 -0.78 -5.67 -7.66
C SER A 412 0.03 -6.92 -7.32
N MET A 413 1.17 -7.10 -7.99
CA MET A 413 2.08 -8.20 -7.69
C MET A 413 3.21 -7.76 -6.75
N PRO A 414 3.72 -8.66 -5.89
CA PRO A 414 4.83 -8.35 -5.00
C PRO A 414 6.13 -8.09 -5.78
N GLY A 415 6.95 -7.19 -5.24
CA GLY A 415 8.21 -6.77 -5.88
C GLY A 415 7.95 -5.80 -7.01
N VAL A 416 8.24 -6.22 -8.25
CA VAL A 416 7.90 -5.47 -9.47
C VAL A 416 6.40 -5.59 -9.69
N SER A 417 5.69 -4.45 -9.67
CA SER A 417 4.26 -4.40 -9.92
C SER A 417 3.92 -4.78 -11.37
N GLY A 418 2.66 -5.11 -11.62
CA GLY A 418 2.19 -5.33 -12.98
C GLY A 418 2.27 -4.09 -13.85
N VAL A 419 2.08 -2.89 -13.27
CA VAL A 419 2.23 -1.63 -14.01
C VAL A 419 3.68 -1.47 -14.51
N GLU A 420 4.67 -1.67 -13.63
CA GLU A 420 6.09 -1.62 -14.02
C GLU A 420 6.43 -2.71 -15.05
N ALA A 421 5.92 -3.92 -14.87
CA ALA A 421 6.12 -5.01 -15.81
C ALA A 421 5.53 -4.70 -17.20
N ILE A 422 4.34 -4.09 -17.26
CA ILE A 422 3.71 -3.65 -18.51
C ILE A 422 4.60 -2.64 -19.22
N ASN A 423 5.09 -1.60 -18.52
CA ASN A 423 5.96 -0.59 -19.12
C ASN A 423 7.25 -1.21 -19.69
N ILE A 424 7.86 -2.16 -18.98
CA ILE A 424 9.08 -2.84 -19.47
C ILE A 424 8.76 -3.74 -20.67
N ILE A 425 7.67 -4.51 -20.62
CA ILE A 425 7.27 -5.42 -21.69
C ILE A 425 6.91 -4.66 -22.98
N THR A 426 6.21 -3.52 -22.87
CA THR A 426 5.84 -2.71 -24.04
C THR A 426 7.05 -1.99 -24.66
N GLN A 427 8.10 -1.71 -23.87
CA GLN A 427 9.40 -1.26 -24.40
C GLN A 427 10.12 -2.37 -25.17
N ILE A 428 10.01 -3.63 -24.72
CA ILE A 428 10.59 -4.80 -25.42
C ILE A 428 9.85 -5.09 -26.73
N ASP A 429 8.51 -5.10 -26.69
CA ASP A 429 7.65 -5.32 -27.85
C ASP A 429 6.36 -4.49 -27.74
N PRO A 430 6.26 -3.37 -28.47
CA PRO A 430 5.06 -2.51 -28.45
C PRO A 430 3.85 -3.15 -29.15
N THR A 431 4.02 -4.28 -29.84
CA THR A 431 2.94 -4.96 -30.57
C THR A 431 2.24 -6.04 -29.77
N VAL A 432 2.79 -6.43 -28.60
CA VAL A 432 2.20 -7.46 -27.74
C VAL A 432 0.82 -7.05 -27.22
N ASN A 433 -0.11 -8.00 -27.17
CA ASN A 433 -1.44 -7.74 -26.63
C ASN A 433 -1.45 -7.96 -25.12
N ILE A 434 -1.64 -6.89 -24.36
CA ILE A 434 -1.72 -6.95 -22.90
C ILE A 434 -3.17 -6.78 -22.46
N ILE A 435 -3.61 -7.70 -21.59
CA ILE A 435 -4.90 -7.68 -20.90
C ILE A 435 -4.62 -7.55 -19.40
N VAL A 436 -5.03 -6.45 -18.81
CA VAL A 436 -4.94 -6.27 -17.36
C VAL A 436 -6.12 -6.93 -16.66
N ILE A 437 -5.87 -7.63 -15.56
CA ILE A 437 -6.90 -8.26 -14.74
C ILE A 437 -6.61 -7.94 -13.28
N SER A 438 -7.38 -7.04 -12.66
CA SER A 438 -6.99 -6.40 -11.40
C SER A 438 -8.15 -6.21 -10.44
N GLY A 439 -7.91 -6.43 -9.14
CA GLY A 439 -8.86 -6.07 -8.07
C GLY A 439 -8.91 -4.56 -7.81
N ILE A 440 -7.84 -3.86 -8.19
CA ILE A 440 -7.74 -2.40 -8.17
C ILE A 440 -8.42 -1.86 -9.42
N ASP A 441 -9.42 -1.01 -9.22
CA ASP A 441 -10.21 -0.35 -10.27
C ASP A 441 -10.11 1.17 -10.11
N LEU A 442 -8.96 1.72 -10.51
CA LEU A 442 -8.68 3.15 -10.45
C LEU A 442 -8.73 3.74 -11.86
N GLN A 443 -9.57 4.75 -12.07
CA GLN A 443 -9.81 5.34 -13.39
C GLN A 443 -8.52 5.93 -13.99
N GLU A 444 -7.72 6.61 -13.17
CA GLU A 444 -6.46 7.22 -13.59
C GLU A 444 -5.48 6.14 -14.07
N ILE A 445 -5.28 5.09 -13.26
CA ILE A 445 -4.41 3.95 -13.61
C ILE A 445 -4.88 3.28 -14.91
N ARG A 446 -6.18 3.03 -15.03
CA ARG A 446 -6.75 2.42 -16.23
C ARG A 446 -6.46 3.26 -17.48
N ALA A 447 -6.66 4.58 -17.41
CA ALA A 447 -6.40 5.48 -18.53
C ALA A 447 -4.92 5.46 -18.95
N GLU A 448 -3.99 5.49 -17.99
CA GLU A 448 -2.56 5.42 -18.25
C GLU A 448 -2.12 4.10 -18.88
N LEU A 449 -2.68 2.98 -18.42
CA LEU A 449 -2.38 1.67 -18.97
C LEU A 449 -2.84 1.56 -20.43
N PHE A 450 -4.02 2.07 -20.76
CA PHE A 450 -4.48 2.12 -22.16
C PHE A 450 -3.54 2.97 -23.04
N ASN A 451 -3.09 4.11 -22.53
CA ASN A 451 -2.09 4.96 -23.21
C ASN A 451 -0.75 4.24 -23.40
N SER A 452 -0.40 3.33 -22.48
CA SER A 452 0.82 2.52 -22.52
C SER A 452 0.73 1.33 -23.48
N GLY A 453 -0.41 1.12 -24.14
CA GLY A 453 -0.61 0.07 -25.15
C GLY A 453 -1.45 -1.11 -24.70
N VAL A 454 -1.91 -1.15 -23.44
CA VAL A 454 -2.86 -2.16 -22.94
C VAL A 454 -4.10 -2.16 -23.82
N LYS A 455 -4.61 -3.36 -24.11
CA LYS A 455 -5.75 -3.56 -25.03
C LYS A 455 -7.07 -3.73 -24.30
N MET A 456 -7.01 -4.27 -23.09
CA MET A 456 -8.17 -4.61 -22.27
C MET A 456 -7.83 -4.56 -20.79
N PHE A 457 -8.80 -4.18 -19.97
CA PHE A 457 -8.73 -4.14 -18.52
C PHE A 457 -10.00 -4.81 -17.96
N ILE A 458 -9.82 -5.78 -17.06
CA ILE A 458 -10.90 -6.55 -16.44
C ILE A 458 -10.81 -6.34 -14.93
N THR A 459 -11.90 -5.90 -14.30
CA THR A 459 -11.96 -5.76 -12.85
C THR A 459 -12.26 -7.10 -12.17
N LYS A 460 -11.59 -7.41 -11.05
CA LYS A 460 -11.94 -8.55 -10.19
C LYS A 460 -13.07 -8.16 -9.21
N PRO A 461 -13.97 -9.08 -8.83
CA PRO A 461 -14.13 -10.42 -9.37
C PRO A 461 -14.69 -10.36 -10.80
N PHE A 462 -14.30 -11.32 -11.62
CA PHE A 462 -14.85 -11.50 -12.97
C PHE A 462 -15.37 -12.92 -13.13
N GLN A 463 -16.36 -13.09 -13.99
CA GLN A 463 -16.76 -14.43 -14.41
C GLN A 463 -15.87 -14.88 -15.57
N PRO A 464 -15.21 -16.06 -15.49
CA PRO A 464 -14.42 -16.58 -16.59
C PRO A 464 -15.16 -16.58 -17.93
N GLU A 465 -16.48 -16.81 -17.91
CA GLU A 465 -17.37 -16.79 -19.07
C GLU A 465 -17.41 -15.42 -19.77
N GLN A 466 -17.37 -14.31 -19.02
CA GLN A 466 -17.31 -12.96 -19.59
C GLN A 466 -16.02 -12.75 -20.37
N VAL A 467 -14.89 -13.19 -19.80
CA VAL A 467 -13.58 -13.12 -20.45
C VAL A 467 -13.58 -13.94 -21.73
N THR A 468 -14.11 -15.17 -21.69
CA THR A 468 -14.20 -16.00 -22.91
C THR A 468 -15.06 -15.36 -24.00
N THR A 469 -16.20 -14.79 -23.63
CA THR A 469 -17.14 -14.19 -24.59
C THR A 469 -16.52 -13.00 -25.31
N ILE A 470 -15.91 -12.09 -24.55
CA ILE A 470 -15.29 -10.89 -25.12
C ILE A 470 -14.09 -11.27 -25.98
N LEU A 471 -13.22 -12.16 -25.52
CA LEU A 471 -12.08 -12.60 -26.34
C LEU A 471 -12.52 -13.29 -27.62
N GLN A 472 -13.56 -14.13 -27.59
CA GLN A 472 -14.12 -14.74 -28.80
C GLN A 472 -14.60 -13.69 -29.82
N HIS A 473 -15.27 -12.63 -29.37
CA HIS A 473 -15.74 -11.55 -30.26
C HIS A 473 -14.61 -10.70 -30.84
N ARG A 474 -13.42 -10.70 -30.20
CA ARG A 474 -12.26 -9.95 -30.66
C ARG A 474 -11.28 -10.79 -31.48
N ILE A 475 -11.44 -12.11 -31.52
CA ILE A 475 -10.62 -12.99 -32.34
C ILE A 475 -11.16 -13.01 -33.77
N ILE A 476 -10.31 -12.64 -34.73
CA ILE A 476 -10.56 -12.81 -36.16
C ILE A 476 -9.66 -13.93 -36.68
N HIS A 477 -10.26 -14.92 -37.32
CA HIS A 477 -9.52 -15.99 -37.98
C HIS A 477 -9.06 -15.55 -39.36
N SER A 478 -7.75 -15.59 -39.57
CA SER A 478 -7.16 -15.34 -40.89
C SER A 478 -7.49 -16.54 -41.79
N GLN A 479 -8.04 -16.28 -42.99
CA GLN A 479 -8.37 -17.32 -43.99
C GLN A 479 -7.12 -18.07 -44.49
#